data_AF-A0A124IL14-F1
#
_entry.id   AF-A0A124IL14-F1
#
_cell.length_a   1.000
_cell.length_b   1.000
_cell.length_c   1.000
_cell.angle_alpha   90.00
_cell.angle_beta   90.00
_cell.angle_gamma   90.00
#
_symmetry.space_group_name_H-M   'P 1'
#
loop_
_entity.id
_entity.type
_entity.pdbx_description
1 polymer ?
#
loop_
_entity_poly.entity_id
_entity_poly.type
_entity_poly.pdbx_seq_one_letter_code
_entity_poly.pdbx_strand_id
1 'polypeptide(L)'
;MLTGNKGEWSEIYTLLKIISDKNLFAGDSDLKKIESLIFPIIKILRDESNGTYEYGYESDLVIIKGAEGEFRVPITQFQEKAVFLLSKLKETTSATFSIPEIETFINSFNCISLKAKSSVKSDIRIVIHDQRTGTMPELGFSIKSQLGGASTLLNSGKTTNFIYKIENAGLSESQIEDINTIDTRSKIKDRIEKIKVFSGTMNFTQTESSIFGNNLTLIDSALPKILAEIVFLFFTSGHSKTVDLVNEISRINPLGFNLETNHPFYSYKIKRFLTDIALGMMPSKVWTGELDTTGGYLVVKDDGEILCYHIYNRNEFEDYLLNNTKLETASSTRHGFGTVYMEDNQQFFNLNLQIRFLK
;
A
#
# COMPACT_ATOMS: atom_id res chain seq x y z
N MET A 1 25.64 4.38 14.28
CA MET A 1 24.53 5.33 14.44
C MET A 1 23.53 5.07 13.32
N LEU A 2 22.41 4.46 13.67
CA LEU A 2 21.32 4.15 12.77
C LEU A 2 20.58 5.44 12.42
N THR A 3 20.39 5.66 11.12
CA THR A 3 19.58 6.77 10.59
C THR A 3 18.45 6.19 9.76
N GLY A 4 17.27 6.77 9.90
CA GLY A 4 16.08 6.30 9.19
C GLY A 4 15.03 7.38 9.06
N ASN A 5 14.10 7.18 8.15
CA ASN A 5 12.89 7.99 8.06
C ASN A 5 11.83 7.53 9.08
N LYS A 6 10.73 8.29 9.23
CA LYS A 6 9.66 7.94 10.19
C LYS A 6 9.05 6.56 9.94
N GLY A 7 8.95 6.10 8.69
CA GLY A 7 8.45 4.78 8.35
C GLY A 7 9.36 3.68 8.90
N GLU A 8 10.67 3.78 8.66
CA GLU A 8 11.67 2.82 9.15
C GLU A 8 11.71 2.77 10.69
N TRP A 9 11.65 3.93 11.35
CA TRP A 9 11.54 3.99 12.81
C TRP A 9 10.18 3.47 13.33
N SER A 10 9.13 3.50 12.52
CA SER A 10 7.81 2.95 12.90
C SER A 10 7.80 1.42 12.94
N GLU A 11 8.71 0.75 12.22
CA GLU A 11 8.90 -0.70 12.34
C GLU A 11 9.46 -1.07 13.71
N ILE A 12 10.47 -0.32 14.19
CA ILE A 12 10.99 -0.47 15.56
C ILE A 12 9.94 -0.11 16.60
N TYR A 13 9.20 1.00 16.40
CA TYR A 13 8.09 1.34 17.29
C TYR A 13 7.06 0.21 17.40
N THR A 14 6.68 -0.37 16.26
CA THR A 14 5.76 -1.50 16.21
C THR A 14 6.29 -2.66 17.02
N LEU A 15 7.54 -3.07 16.81
CA LEU A 15 8.18 -4.13 17.58
C LEU A 15 8.10 -3.88 19.11
N LEU A 16 8.53 -2.71 19.57
CA LEU A 16 8.53 -2.36 20.99
C LEU A 16 7.10 -2.34 21.58
N LYS A 17 6.16 -1.78 20.84
CA LYS A 17 4.77 -1.62 21.28
C LYS A 17 4.04 -2.96 21.37
N ILE A 18 4.14 -3.81 20.35
CA ILE A 18 3.41 -5.08 20.36
C ILE A 18 4.01 -6.10 21.35
N ILE A 19 5.34 -6.04 21.60
CA ILE A 19 5.99 -6.81 22.67
C ILE A 19 5.38 -6.42 24.03
N SER A 20 5.20 -5.13 24.28
CA SER A 20 4.66 -4.65 25.56
C SER A 20 3.16 -4.91 25.70
N ASP A 21 2.38 -4.78 24.62
CA ASP A 21 0.92 -4.97 24.63
C ASP A 21 0.49 -6.45 24.73
N LYS A 22 1.32 -7.36 24.23
CA LYS A 22 1.06 -8.82 24.09
C LYS A 22 -0.17 -9.20 23.26
N ASN A 23 -0.90 -8.24 22.71
CA ASN A 23 -2.13 -8.46 21.96
C ASN A 23 -2.16 -7.53 20.76
N LEU A 24 -2.65 -8.04 19.63
CA LEU A 24 -3.09 -7.23 18.51
C LEU A 24 -4.61 -7.16 18.51
N PHE A 25 -5.17 -6.00 18.21
CA PHE A 25 -6.61 -5.84 18.03
C PHE A 25 -6.92 -5.62 16.56
N ALA A 26 -8.03 -6.16 16.08
CA ALA A 26 -8.46 -5.89 14.73
C ALA A 26 -8.93 -4.45 14.55
N GLY A 27 -8.72 -3.89 13.36
CA GLY A 27 -9.29 -2.61 12.95
C GLY A 27 -10.49 -2.77 12.01
N ASP A 28 -11.44 -1.84 12.08
CA ASP A 28 -12.49 -1.68 11.07
C ASP A 28 -12.05 -0.73 9.94
N SER A 29 -12.93 -0.48 8.96
CA SER A 29 -12.64 0.41 7.83
C SER A 29 -12.36 1.86 8.22
N ASP A 30 -12.82 2.30 9.40
CA ASP A 30 -12.69 3.65 9.94
C ASP A 30 -11.46 3.82 10.84
N LEU A 31 -10.55 2.83 10.87
CA LEU A 31 -9.41 2.79 11.79
C LEU A 31 -9.82 2.77 13.27
N LYS A 32 -10.98 2.19 13.59
CA LYS A 32 -11.41 1.95 14.97
C LYS A 32 -11.12 0.51 15.37
N LYS A 33 -10.78 0.35 16.64
CA LYS A 33 -10.55 -0.95 17.25
C LYS A 33 -11.84 -1.75 17.35
N ILE A 34 -11.78 -3.02 16.94
CA ILE A 34 -12.82 -4.02 17.18
C ILE A 34 -12.47 -4.76 18.47
N GLU A 35 -13.01 -4.29 19.61
CA GLU A 35 -12.67 -4.82 20.95
C GLU A 35 -12.93 -6.32 21.12
N SER A 36 -13.88 -6.87 20.37
CA SER A 36 -14.23 -8.30 20.41
C SER A 36 -13.28 -9.20 19.61
N LEU A 37 -12.35 -8.63 18.85
CA LEU A 37 -11.48 -9.38 17.94
C LEU A 37 -10.00 -9.11 18.27
N ILE A 38 -9.44 -10.04 19.04
CA ILE A 38 -8.11 -9.96 19.63
C ILE A 38 -7.26 -11.13 19.12
N PHE A 39 -6.01 -10.85 18.78
CA PHE A 39 -5.00 -11.85 18.45
C PHE A 39 -3.89 -11.80 19.52
N PRO A 40 -3.95 -12.67 20.54
CA PRO A 40 -2.89 -12.78 21.53
C PRO A 40 -1.57 -13.19 20.88
N ILE A 41 -0.49 -12.51 21.24
CA ILE A 41 0.85 -12.75 20.72
C ILE A 41 1.53 -13.81 21.59
N ILE A 42 1.98 -14.90 20.97
CA ILE A 42 2.78 -15.95 21.62
C ILE A 42 4.27 -15.58 21.57
N LYS A 43 4.75 -15.25 20.37
CA LYS A 43 6.13 -14.78 20.16
C LYS A 43 6.24 -13.95 18.89
N ILE A 44 7.29 -13.16 18.80
CA ILE A 44 7.64 -12.38 17.61
C ILE A 44 8.96 -12.90 17.05
N LEU A 45 9.05 -12.97 15.72
CA LEU A 45 10.24 -13.40 15.00
C LEU A 45 10.75 -12.21 14.17
N ARG A 46 12.02 -11.88 14.33
CA ARG A 46 12.68 -10.81 13.57
C ARG A 46 13.96 -11.34 12.93
N ASP A 47 14.10 -11.11 11.64
CA ASP A 47 15.31 -11.49 10.91
C ASP A 47 16.33 -10.35 10.92
N GLU A 48 17.50 -10.63 11.47
CA GLU A 48 18.67 -9.76 11.43
C GLU A 48 19.74 -10.33 10.49
N SER A 49 20.83 -9.60 10.27
CA SER A 49 21.91 -10.07 9.39
C SER A 49 22.63 -11.31 9.92
N ASN A 50 22.66 -11.51 11.25
CA ASN A 50 23.31 -12.62 11.93
C ASN A 50 22.36 -13.76 12.35
N GLY A 51 21.07 -13.70 12.00
CA GLY A 51 20.11 -14.78 12.27
C GLY A 51 18.71 -14.29 12.60
N THR A 52 17.82 -15.23 12.90
CA THR A 52 16.45 -14.94 13.37
C THR A 52 16.45 -14.85 14.89
N TYR A 53 15.82 -13.80 15.42
CA TYR A 53 15.62 -13.56 16.84
C TYR A 53 14.18 -13.85 17.22
N GLU A 54 13.98 -14.63 18.27
CA GLU A 54 12.67 -14.93 18.83
C GLU A 54 12.44 -14.16 20.12
N TYR A 55 11.36 -13.40 20.19
CA TYR A 55 10.92 -12.65 21.37
C TYR A 55 9.73 -13.38 21.99
N GLY A 56 9.99 -14.17 23.04
CA GLY A 56 8.98 -14.86 23.84
C GLY A 56 8.79 -14.21 25.21
N TYR A 57 7.92 -14.79 26.03
CA TYR A 57 7.57 -14.26 27.36
C TYR A 57 7.79 -15.29 28.46
N GLU A 58 8.33 -14.84 29.59
CA GLU A 58 8.42 -15.57 30.85
C GLU A 58 8.03 -14.62 31.99
N SER A 59 6.80 -14.74 32.51
CA SER A 59 6.24 -13.78 33.48
C SER A 59 6.21 -12.34 32.93
N ASP A 60 7.02 -11.47 33.53
CA ASP A 60 7.21 -10.03 33.28
C ASP A 60 8.48 -9.75 32.46
N LEU A 61 9.16 -10.80 32.01
CA LEU A 61 10.35 -10.74 31.16
C LEU A 61 10.02 -11.11 29.72
N VAL A 62 10.69 -10.41 28.80
CA VAL A 62 10.83 -10.81 27.39
C VAL A 62 12.10 -11.65 27.28
N ILE A 63 11.95 -12.87 26.79
CA ILE A 63 13.05 -13.80 26.55
C ILE A 63 13.40 -13.71 25.07
N ILE A 64 14.59 -13.21 24.77
CA ILE A 64 15.06 -12.99 23.41
C ILE A 64 16.11 -14.04 23.09
N LYS A 65 15.79 -14.96 22.18
CA LYS A 65 16.70 -16.03 21.76
C LYS A 65 17.22 -15.73 20.36
N GLY A 66 18.53 -15.71 20.20
CA GLY A 66 19.19 -15.50 18.92
C GLY A 66 20.49 -16.32 18.80
N ALA A 67 21.30 -16.00 17.79
CA ALA A 67 22.54 -16.73 17.52
C ALA A 67 23.59 -16.62 18.65
N GLU A 68 23.57 -15.51 19.40
CA GLU A 68 24.59 -15.18 20.41
C GLU A 68 24.16 -15.52 21.86
N GLY A 69 22.98 -16.11 22.04
CA GLY A 69 22.49 -16.55 23.35
C GLY A 69 21.07 -16.07 23.67
N GLU A 70 20.76 -16.06 24.96
CA GLU A 70 19.47 -15.65 25.51
C GLU A 70 19.63 -14.33 26.28
N PHE A 71 18.81 -13.34 25.94
CA PHE A 71 18.68 -12.09 26.70
C PHE A 71 17.36 -12.07 27.46
N ARG A 72 17.37 -11.49 28.65
CA ARG A 72 16.20 -11.33 29.51
C ARG A 72 15.99 -9.86 29.80
N VAL A 73 14.91 -9.28 29.27
CA VAL A 73 14.64 -7.85 29.39
C VAL A 73 13.24 -7.64 29.98
N PRO A 74 13.07 -6.82 31.03
CA PRO A 74 11.75 -6.51 31.58
C PRO A 74 10.83 -5.88 30.54
N ILE A 75 9.56 -6.32 30.51
CA ILE A 75 8.55 -5.79 29.58
C ILE A 75 8.36 -4.28 29.74
N THR A 76 8.51 -3.77 30.95
CA THR A 76 8.41 -2.33 31.26
C THR A 76 9.41 -1.49 30.45
N GLN A 77 10.61 -2.01 30.17
CA GLN A 77 11.58 -1.29 29.34
C GLN A 77 11.10 -1.14 27.89
N PHE A 78 10.44 -2.16 27.32
CA PHE A 78 9.84 -2.04 25.99
C PHE A 78 8.72 -1.00 25.97
N GLN A 79 7.88 -0.98 27.00
CA GLN A 79 6.80 0.00 27.15
C GLN A 79 7.36 1.44 27.22
N GLU A 80 8.35 1.67 28.08
CA GLU A 80 9.01 2.97 28.23
C GLU A 80 9.65 3.43 26.92
N LYS A 81 10.38 2.54 26.23
CA LYS A 81 11.04 2.85 24.95
C LYS A 81 10.05 3.03 23.81
N ALA A 82 8.92 2.33 23.79
CA ALA A 82 7.84 2.58 22.82
C ALA A 82 7.25 3.98 22.98
N VAL A 83 6.94 4.39 24.23
CA VAL A 83 6.42 5.74 24.53
C VAL A 83 7.42 6.82 24.13
N PHE A 84 8.70 6.64 24.49
CA PHE A 84 9.76 7.58 24.11
C PHE A 84 9.94 7.68 22.59
N LEU A 85 10.00 6.54 21.89
CA LEU A 85 10.14 6.53 20.44
C LEU A 85 8.96 7.22 19.75
N LEU A 86 7.73 6.98 20.22
CA LEU A 86 6.55 7.65 19.69
C LEU A 86 6.64 9.18 19.83
N SER A 87 7.11 9.68 20.98
CA SER A 87 7.26 11.12 21.20
C SER A 87 8.28 11.70 20.21
N LYS A 88 9.41 11.03 20.00
CA LYS A 88 10.43 11.44 19.02
C LYS A 88 9.94 11.40 17.57
N LEU A 89 9.15 10.39 17.21
CA LEU A 89 8.53 10.30 15.90
C LEU A 89 7.54 11.45 15.66
N LYS A 90 6.82 11.91 16.70
CA LYS A 90 5.89 13.04 16.62
C LYS A 90 6.62 14.39 16.56
N GLU A 91 7.68 14.57 17.36
CA GLU A 91 8.48 15.81 17.42
C GLU A 91 9.27 16.07 16.13
N THR A 92 9.75 15.02 15.46
CA THR A 92 10.71 15.18 14.36
C THR A 92 10.06 15.70 13.08
N THR A 93 10.69 16.70 12.47
CA THR A 93 10.31 17.26 11.15
C THR A 93 11.29 16.88 10.04
N SER A 94 12.49 16.44 10.39
CA SER A 94 13.52 16.00 9.44
C SER A 94 13.09 14.74 8.68
N ALA A 95 13.47 14.65 7.40
CA ALA A 95 13.17 13.50 6.54
C ALA A 95 13.87 12.22 7.04
N THR A 96 15.11 12.34 7.50
CA THR A 96 15.91 11.27 8.11
C THR A 96 16.56 11.77 9.40
N PHE A 97 16.66 10.90 10.40
CA PHE A 97 17.18 11.24 11.72
C PHE A 97 17.65 9.98 12.48
N SER A 98 18.43 10.19 13.54
CA SER A 98 18.87 9.15 14.48
C SER A 98 18.17 9.33 15.84
N ILE A 99 17.96 8.23 16.54
CA ILE A 99 17.53 8.22 17.94
C ILE A 99 18.51 7.34 18.74
N PRO A 100 19.65 7.88 19.20
CA PRO A 100 20.74 7.10 19.81
C PRO A 100 20.31 6.28 21.03
N GLU A 101 19.37 6.80 21.82
CA GLU A 101 18.84 6.10 23.01
C GLU A 101 18.09 4.81 22.63
N ILE A 102 17.31 4.85 21.55
CA ILE A 102 16.61 3.67 21.04
C ILE A 102 17.62 2.70 20.41
N GLU A 103 18.59 3.20 19.63
CA GLU A 103 19.67 2.38 19.07
C GLU A 103 20.44 1.64 20.17
N THR A 104 20.78 2.31 21.27
CA THR A 104 21.47 1.69 22.41
C THR A 104 20.62 0.60 23.05
N PHE A 105 19.31 0.84 23.20
CA PHE A 105 18.40 -0.15 23.74
C PHE A 105 18.28 -1.39 22.86
N ILE A 106 18.01 -1.24 21.56
CA ILE A 106 17.82 -2.39 20.67
C ILE A 106 19.12 -3.18 20.45
N ASN A 107 20.27 -2.50 20.45
CA ASN A 107 21.58 -3.14 20.36
C ASN A 107 21.90 -3.97 21.62
N SER A 108 21.30 -3.68 22.79
CA SER A 108 21.57 -4.42 24.03
C SER A 108 21.14 -5.90 23.98
N PHE A 109 20.30 -6.26 23.01
CA PHE A 109 19.86 -7.63 22.73
C PHE A 109 20.07 -8.00 21.25
N ASN A 110 21.07 -7.38 20.60
CA ASN A 110 21.54 -7.68 19.24
C ASN A 110 20.52 -7.42 18.10
N CYS A 111 19.56 -6.51 18.29
CA CYS A 111 18.78 -5.97 17.19
C CYS A 111 19.53 -4.77 16.58
N ILE A 112 20.06 -4.93 15.36
CA ILE A 112 21.04 -4.00 14.77
C ILE A 112 20.54 -3.28 13.52
N SER A 113 19.34 -3.58 13.05
CA SER A 113 18.74 -2.97 11.86
C SER A 113 17.41 -2.29 12.18
N LEU A 114 17.06 -1.23 11.45
CA LEU A 114 15.75 -0.57 11.58
C LEU A 114 14.64 -1.35 10.85
N LYS A 115 14.97 -1.97 9.72
CA LYS A 115 14.01 -2.60 8.81
C LYS A 115 14.41 -3.99 8.37
N ALA A 116 13.42 -4.78 7.96
CA ALA A 116 13.63 -6.09 7.34
C ALA A 116 14.41 -5.98 6.01
N LYS A 117 14.95 -7.12 5.54
CA LYS A 117 15.61 -7.20 4.23
C LYS A 117 14.60 -6.84 3.12
N SER A 118 15.00 -5.98 2.20
CA SER A 118 14.16 -5.48 1.11
C SER A 118 13.65 -6.54 0.13
N SER A 119 14.15 -7.78 0.21
CA SER A 119 13.72 -8.91 -0.60
C SER A 119 12.43 -9.58 -0.11
N VAL A 120 11.95 -9.26 1.10
CA VAL A 120 10.74 -9.84 1.70
C VAL A 120 9.76 -8.71 2.01
N LYS A 121 8.46 -8.92 1.75
CA LYS A 121 7.41 -7.91 1.93
C LYS A 121 6.87 -7.82 3.37
N SER A 122 7.03 -8.88 4.16
CA SER A 122 6.71 -8.86 5.57
C SER A 122 7.80 -8.13 6.36
N ASP A 123 7.40 -7.10 7.08
CA ASP A 123 8.29 -6.29 7.93
C ASP A 123 8.49 -6.96 9.31
N ILE A 124 7.51 -7.76 9.75
CA ILE A 124 7.56 -8.49 11.02
C ILE A 124 6.83 -9.83 10.93
N ARG A 125 7.33 -10.85 11.64
CA ARG A 125 6.65 -12.16 11.76
C ARG A 125 6.18 -12.36 13.19
N ILE A 126 4.94 -12.81 13.35
CA ILE A 126 4.29 -12.93 14.66
C ILE A 126 3.61 -14.30 14.73
N VAL A 127 3.88 -15.03 15.81
CA VAL A 127 3.11 -16.22 16.18
C VAL A 127 1.99 -15.77 17.10
N ILE A 128 0.75 -15.93 16.65
CA ILE A 128 -0.44 -15.60 17.44
C ILE A 128 -1.10 -16.86 17.97
N HIS A 129 -1.95 -16.74 18.99
CA HIS A 129 -2.92 -17.77 19.33
C HIS A 129 -4.24 -17.47 18.62
N ASP A 130 -4.57 -18.24 17.59
CA ASP A 130 -5.86 -18.14 16.93
C ASP A 130 -6.92 -18.81 17.80
N GLN A 131 -7.67 -18.01 18.56
CA GLN A 131 -8.72 -18.49 19.46
C GLN A 131 -9.86 -19.22 18.75
N ARG A 132 -10.06 -18.99 17.44
CA ARG A 132 -11.12 -19.64 16.66
C ARG A 132 -10.74 -21.06 16.27
N THR A 133 -9.47 -21.29 15.95
CA THR A 133 -8.98 -22.60 15.49
C THR A 133 -8.18 -23.36 16.56
N GLY A 134 -7.77 -22.69 17.64
CA GLY A 134 -6.85 -23.21 18.65
C GLY A 134 -5.41 -23.38 18.15
N THR A 135 -5.10 -22.90 16.96
CA THR A 135 -3.77 -23.04 16.35
C THR A 135 -2.86 -21.88 16.73
N MET A 136 -1.55 -22.07 16.48
CA MET A 136 -0.52 -21.04 16.69
C MET A 136 0.20 -20.72 15.38
N PRO A 137 -0.46 -20.09 14.41
CA PRO A 137 0.13 -19.83 13.11
C PRO A 137 1.24 -18.78 13.20
N GLU A 138 2.29 -18.97 12.41
CA GLU A 138 3.28 -17.93 12.13
C GLU A 138 2.80 -17.07 10.95
N LEU A 139 2.69 -15.76 11.19
CA LEU A 139 2.10 -14.82 10.26
C LEU A 139 3.07 -13.68 9.97
N GLY A 140 3.32 -13.42 8.68
CA GLY A 140 4.08 -12.25 8.23
C GLY A 140 3.17 -11.04 8.04
N PHE A 141 3.53 -9.90 8.61
CA PHE A 141 2.78 -8.65 8.50
C PHE A 141 3.62 -7.55 7.84
N SER A 142 2.99 -6.73 7.01
CA SER A 142 3.56 -5.45 6.59
C SER A 142 3.08 -4.33 7.53
N ILE A 143 3.95 -3.38 7.83
CA ILE A 143 3.69 -2.25 8.72
C ILE A 143 3.38 -1.01 7.87
N LYS A 144 2.26 -0.35 8.15
CA LYS A 144 1.85 0.91 7.53
C LYS A 144 1.69 1.96 8.61
N SER A 145 2.49 3.02 8.55
CA SER A 145 2.51 4.05 9.59
C SER A 145 1.89 5.37 9.10
N GLN A 146 0.98 5.93 9.90
CA GLN A 146 0.41 7.26 9.71
C GLN A 146 1.29 8.37 10.32
N LEU A 147 2.22 8.02 11.23
CA LEU A 147 3.16 8.96 11.87
C LEU A 147 4.05 9.69 10.85
N GLY A 148 4.25 9.09 9.67
CA GLY A 148 5.02 9.62 8.54
C GLY A 148 4.19 10.36 7.48
N GLY A 149 4.74 10.41 6.27
CA GLY A 149 3.97 10.73 5.07
C GLY A 149 3.18 9.49 4.60
N ALA A 150 2.10 9.71 3.84
CA ALA A 150 1.29 8.63 3.28
C ALA A 150 2.14 7.61 2.53
N SER A 151 2.11 6.35 2.94
CA SER A 151 2.82 5.27 2.26
C SER A 151 2.17 4.93 0.92
N THR A 152 2.93 4.35 0.02
CA THR A 152 2.45 3.94 -1.31
C THR A 152 2.02 2.48 -1.27
N LEU A 153 0.79 2.19 -1.73
CA LEU A 153 0.31 0.82 -1.93
C LEU A 153 0.80 0.28 -3.28
N LEU A 154 0.63 1.07 -4.34
CA LEU A 154 1.10 0.76 -5.69
C LEU A 154 2.00 1.89 -6.20
N ASN A 155 3.29 1.60 -6.36
CA ASN A 155 4.26 2.56 -6.87
C ASN A 155 4.04 2.84 -8.36
N SER A 156 4.21 4.11 -8.75
CA SER A 156 4.18 4.52 -10.14
C SER A 156 5.43 4.03 -10.89
N GLY A 157 5.22 3.67 -12.15
CA GLY A 157 6.27 3.28 -13.08
C GLY A 157 5.74 3.35 -14.51
N LYS A 158 6.64 3.22 -15.51
CA LYS A 158 6.17 2.92 -16.87
C LYS A 158 5.30 1.67 -16.92
N THR A 159 5.58 0.73 -16.01
CA THR A 159 4.81 -0.52 -15.85
C THR A 159 3.36 -0.31 -15.41
N THR A 160 3.01 0.87 -14.88
CA THR A 160 1.63 1.20 -14.47
C THR A 160 0.96 2.20 -15.41
N ASN A 161 1.49 2.37 -16.63
CA ASN A 161 0.86 3.17 -17.68
C ASN A 161 -0.26 2.40 -18.38
N PHE A 162 -1.34 3.12 -18.69
CA PHE A 162 -2.48 2.70 -19.50
C PHE A 162 -2.45 3.52 -20.78
N ILE A 163 -2.49 2.85 -21.93
CA ILE A 163 -2.44 3.45 -23.25
C ILE A 163 -3.88 3.71 -23.71
N TYR A 164 -4.13 4.94 -24.16
CA TYR A 164 -5.40 5.32 -24.76
C TYR A 164 -5.13 5.80 -26.17
N LYS A 165 -5.91 5.29 -27.13
CA LYS A 165 -5.95 5.81 -28.48
C LYS A 165 -6.84 7.04 -28.52
N ILE A 166 -6.38 8.07 -29.21
CA ILE A 166 -7.19 9.25 -29.55
C ILE A 166 -7.98 8.90 -30.80
N GLU A 167 -9.29 8.91 -30.69
CA GLU A 167 -10.23 8.64 -31.78
C GLU A 167 -11.08 9.88 -32.07
N ASN A 168 -11.80 9.88 -33.20
CA ASN A 168 -12.67 10.97 -33.66
C ASN A 168 -11.97 12.30 -33.96
N ALA A 169 -10.65 12.38 -33.81
CA ALA A 169 -9.82 13.49 -34.22
C ALA A 169 -8.50 12.99 -34.82
N GLY A 170 -8.12 13.53 -35.98
CA GLY A 170 -6.76 13.41 -36.53
C GLY A 170 -6.00 14.70 -36.26
N LEU A 171 -5.34 14.79 -35.09
CA LEU A 171 -4.63 16.01 -34.69
C LEU A 171 -3.44 16.26 -35.62
N SER A 172 -3.26 17.49 -36.09
CA SER A 172 -2.05 17.88 -36.83
C SER A 172 -0.84 17.94 -35.90
N GLU A 173 0.38 17.93 -36.46
CA GLU A 173 1.61 18.08 -35.68
C GLU A 173 1.60 19.36 -34.82
N SER A 174 1.13 20.48 -35.38
CA SER A 174 0.97 21.73 -34.64
C SER A 174 -0.04 21.62 -33.50
N GLN A 175 -1.17 20.91 -33.69
CA GLN A 175 -2.13 20.69 -32.60
C GLN A 175 -1.55 19.81 -31.49
N ILE A 176 -0.76 18.79 -31.86
CA ILE A 176 -0.06 17.92 -30.91
C ILE A 176 0.95 18.75 -30.09
N GLU A 177 1.73 19.61 -30.73
CA GLU A 177 2.67 20.51 -30.06
C GLU A 177 1.95 21.49 -29.12
N ASP A 178 0.86 22.11 -29.58
CA ASP A 178 0.02 23.00 -28.76
C ASP A 178 -0.54 22.31 -27.51
N ILE A 179 -0.92 21.03 -27.61
CA ILE A 179 -1.37 20.24 -26.47
C ILE A 179 -0.19 19.95 -25.54
N ASN A 180 0.92 19.44 -26.09
CA ASN A 180 2.05 18.97 -25.28
C ASN A 180 2.82 20.09 -24.57
N THR A 181 2.73 21.33 -25.04
CA THR A 181 3.34 22.52 -24.42
C THR A 181 2.57 23.03 -23.20
N ILE A 182 1.34 22.57 -22.95
CA ILE A 182 0.56 22.93 -21.75
C ILE A 182 1.31 22.45 -20.48
N ASP A 183 1.72 23.36 -19.61
CA ASP A 183 2.49 23.06 -18.38
C ASP A 183 1.90 23.73 -17.12
N THR A 184 0.60 23.55 -16.92
CA THR A 184 -0.09 23.97 -15.69
C THR A 184 0.09 22.94 -14.56
N ARG A 185 -0.35 23.28 -13.34
CA ARG A 185 -0.39 22.34 -12.21
C ARG A 185 -1.27 21.10 -12.51
N SER A 186 -2.29 21.26 -13.33
CA SER A 186 -3.21 20.20 -13.77
C SER A 186 -2.99 19.78 -15.22
N LYS A 187 -1.78 19.98 -15.77
CA LYS A 187 -1.50 19.86 -17.20
C LYS A 187 -2.06 18.63 -17.90
N ILE A 188 -2.08 17.47 -17.25
CA ILE A 188 -2.61 16.24 -17.84
C ILE A 188 -4.12 16.38 -18.09
N LYS A 189 -4.88 16.92 -17.12
CA LYS A 189 -6.30 17.22 -17.29
C LYS A 189 -6.51 18.24 -18.40
N ASP A 190 -5.73 19.32 -18.38
CA ASP A 190 -5.85 20.41 -19.35
C ASP A 190 -5.55 19.93 -20.77
N ARG A 191 -4.59 19.01 -20.94
CA ARG A 191 -4.29 18.33 -22.20
C ARG A 191 -5.45 17.46 -22.68
N ILE A 192 -6.06 16.68 -21.79
CA ILE A 192 -7.25 15.86 -22.12
C ILE A 192 -8.41 16.76 -22.54
N GLU A 193 -8.66 17.87 -21.83
CA GLU A 193 -9.70 18.83 -22.21
C GLU A 193 -9.41 19.49 -23.56
N LYS A 194 -8.14 19.82 -23.86
CA LYS A 194 -7.74 20.34 -25.17
C LYS A 194 -7.96 19.32 -26.30
N ILE A 195 -7.70 18.03 -26.07
CA ILE A 195 -8.02 16.95 -27.02
C ILE A 195 -9.53 16.91 -27.30
N LYS A 196 -10.37 17.03 -26.26
CA LYS A 196 -11.84 17.07 -26.42
C LYS A 196 -12.34 18.28 -27.23
N VAL A 197 -11.69 19.44 -27.10
CA VAL A 197 -12.01 20.63 -27.92
C VAL A 197 -11.84 20.33 -29.42
N PHE A 198 -10.91 19.45 -29.78
CA PHE A 198 -10.73 18.96 -31.15
C PHE A 198 -11.65 17.78 -31.51
N SER A 199 -12.70 17.52 -30.71
CA SER A 199 -13.59 16.35 -30.82
C SER A 199 -12.89 15.00 -30.60
N GLY A 200 -11.66 15.01 -30.09
CA GLY A 200 -10.92 13.80 -29.78
C GLY A 200 -11.49 13.08 -28.55
N THR A 201 -11.60 11.76 -28.64
CA THR A 201 -12.03 10.89 -27.53
C THR A 201 -10.92 9.92 -27.16
N MET A 202 -10.81 9.60 -25.88
CA MET A 202 -9.78 8.72 -25.33
C MET A 202 -10.34 7.32 -25.15
N ASN A 203 -9.87 6.35 -25.94
CA ASN A 203 -10.32 4.96 -25.86
C ASN A 203 -9.18 4.06 -25.38
N PHE A 204 -9.39 3.39 -24.24
CA PHE A 204 -8.40 2.48 -23.68
C PHE A 204 -8.09 1.33 -24.64
N THR A 205 -6.80 1.09 -24.89
CA THR A 205 -6.33 -0.02 -25.73
C THR A 205 -5.77 -1.15 -24.88
N GLN A 206 -4.73 -0.87 -24.10
CA GLN A 206 -3.99 -1.84 -23.30
C GLN A 206 -3.13 -1.14 -22.23
N THR A 207 -2.62 -1.90 -21.27
CA THR A 207 -1.55 -1.44 -20.40
C THR A 207 -0.23 -1.41 -21.17
N GLU A 208 0.66 -0.46 -20.85
CA GLU A 208 1.99 -0.38 -21.49
C GLU A 208 2.85 -1.60 -21.14
N SER A 209 2.74 -2.09 -19.90
CA SER A 209 3.33 -3.39 -19.52
C SER A 209 2.34 -4.51 -19.79
N SER A 210 2.75 -5.46 -20.62
CA SER A 210 2.01 -6.72 -20.83
C SER A 210 1.95 -7.58 -19.57
N ILE A 211 3.01 -7.57 -18.74
CA ILE A 211 3.03 -8.27 -17.44
C ILE A 211 1.94 -7.71 -16.54
N PHE A 212 1.87 -6.38 -16.37
CA PHE A 212 0.83 -5.79 -15.53
C PHE A 212 -0.57 -6.07 -16.09
N GLY A 213 -0.78 -5.92 -17.40
CA GLY A 213 -2.06 -6.25 -18.04
C GLY A 213 -2.49 -7.70 -17.82
N ASN A 214 -1.56 -8.65 -17.91
CA ASN A 214 -1.81 -10.07 -17.65
C ASN A 214 -2.08 -10.33 -16.16
N ASN A 215 -1.37 -9.67 -15.25
CA ASN A 215 -1.65 -9.76 -13.82
C ASN A 215 -3.06 -9.28 -13.48
N LEU A 216 -3.49 -8.15 -14.08
CA LEU A 216 -4.85 -7.65 -13.93
C LEU A 216 -5.89 -8.63 -14.50
N THR A 217 -5.62 -9.16 -15.70
CA THR A 217 -6.50 -10.13 -16.37
C THR A 217 -6.63 -11.44 -15.59
N LEU A 218 -5.55 -11.88 -14.92
CA LEU A 218 -5.53 -13.05 -14.04
C LEU A 218 -6.49 -12.88 -12.85
N ILE A 219 -6.55 -11.68 -12.26
CA ILE A 219 -7.49 -11.38 -11.18
C ILE A 219 -8.93 -11.40 -11.73
N ASP A 220 -9.16 -10.70 -12.85
CA ASP A 220 -10.44 -10.68 -13.54
C ASP A 220 -10.28 -10.15 -14.97
N SER A 221 -10.90 -10.81 -15.95
CA SER A 221 -10.75 -10.44 -17.38
C SER A 221 -11.21 -9.02 -17.72
N ALA A 222 -12.10 -8.41 -16.93
CA ALA A 222 -12.56 -7.04 -17.14
C ALA A 222 -11.72 -6.01 -16.36
N LEU A 223 -10.85 -6.42 -15.43
CA LEU A 223 -10.12 -5.52 -14.55
C LEU A 223 -9.22 -4.50 -15.27
N PRO A 224 -8.50 -4.84 -16.37
CA PRO A 224 -7.74 -3.84 -17.11
C PRO A 224 -8.60 -2.66 -17.58
N LYS A 225 -9.80 -2.94 -18.11
CA LYS A 225 -10.75 -1.93 -18.56
C LYS A 225 -11.33 -1.14 -17.39
N ILE A 226 -11.73 -1.81 -16.31
CA ILE A 226 -12.25 -1.14 -15.11
C ILE A 226 -11.21 -0.16 -14.54
N LEU A 227 -9.95 -0.58 -14.44
CA LEU A 227 -8.88 0.31 -13.96
C LEU A 227 -8.57 1.44 -14.92
N ALA A 228 -8.64 1.21 -16.23
CA ALA A 228 -8.52 2.28 -17.21
C ALA A 228 -9.60 3.35 -16.99
N GLU A 229 -10.86 2.96 -16.80
CA GLU A 229 -11.96 3.88 -16.49
C GLU A 229 -11.71 4.65 -15.18
N ILE A 230 -11.21 4.00 -14.13
CA ILE A 230 -10.85 4.66 -12.87
C ILE A 230 -9.73 5.69 -13.08
N VAL A 231 -8.66 5.31 -13.80
CA VAL A 231 -7.52 6.19 -14.07
C VAL A 231 -7.97 7.38 -14.90
N PHE A 232 -8.77 7.16 -15.94
CA PHE A 232 -9.32 8.22 -16.76
C PHE A 232 -10.23 9.16 -15.95
N LEU A 233 -11.11 8.60 -15.12
CA LEU A 233 -11.98 9.37 -14.22
C LEU A 233 -11.17 10.21 -13.22
N PHE A 234 -10.09 9.67 -12.65
CA PHE A 234 -9.19 10.40 -11.77
C PHE A 234 -8.59 11.65 -12.44
N PHE A 235 -8.14 11.53 -13.70
CA PHE A 235 -7.56 12.66 -14.42
C PHE A 235 -8.58 13.66 -14.97
N THR A 236 -9.86 13.30 -15.05
CA THR A 236 -10.91 14.15 -15.65
C THR A 236 -11.92 14.70 -14.65
N SER A 237 -12.01 14.14 -13.44
CA SER A 237 -12.92 14.58 -12.38
C SER A 237 -12.22 15.38 -11.27
N GLY A 238 -12.89 15.54 -10.12
CA GLY A 238 -12.30 16.02 -8.87
C GLY A 238 -12.08 14.90 -7.83
N HIS A 239 -12.38 13.65 -8.18
CA HIS A 239 -12.26 12.51 -7.27
C HIS A 239 -10.82 12.01 -7.21
N SER A 240 -10.40 11.60 -6.02
CA SER A 240 -9.06 10.99 -5.81
C SER A 240 -9.10 9.79 -4.88
N LYS A 241 -9.97 9.78 -3.86
CA LYS A 241 -10.16 8.62 -2.99
C LYS A 241 -10.65 7.44 -3.82
N THR A 242 -10.09 6.27 -3.57
CA THR A 242 -10.42 5.06 -4.33
C THR A 242 -11.90 4.72 -4.21
N VAL A 243 -12.47 4.83 -3.00
CA VAL A 243 -13.90 4.61 -2.76
C VAL A 243 -14.79 5.54 -3.60
N ASP A 244 -14.43 6.83 -3.71
CA ASP A 244 -15.22 7.79 -4.49
C ASP A 244 -15.16 7.47 -5.99
N LEU A 245 -13.98 7.12 -6.50
CA LEU A 245 -13.78 6.70 -7.90
C LEU A 245 -14.58 5.42 -8.21
N VAL A 246 -14.55 4.44 -7.31
CA VAL A 246 -15.29 3.18 -7.44
C VAL A 246 -16.80 3.41 -7.39
N ASN A 247 -17.28 4.27 -6.52
CA ASN A 247 -18.69 4.62 -6.45
C ASN A 247 -19.15 5.28 -7.75
N GLU A 248 -18.35 6.19 -8.30
CA GLU A 248 -18.69 6.93 -9.51
C GLU A 248 -18.69 6.03 -10.76
N ILE A 249 -17.70 5.15 -10.95
CA ILE A 249 -17.76 4.18 -12.06
C ILE A 249 -18.90 3.17 -11.88
N SER A 250 -19.28 2.84 -10.63
CA SER A 250 -20.41 1.95 -10.37
C SER A 250 -21.72 2.58 -10.81
N ARG A 251 -21.85 3.90 -10.61
CA ARG A 251 -22.99 4.71 -11.05
C ARG A 251 -23.04 4.85 -12.57
N ILE A 252 -21.89 5.11 -13.21
CA ILE A 252 -21.79 5.28 -14.66
C ILE A 252 -21.95 3.94 -15.40
N ASN A 253 -21.48 2.85 -14.80
CA ASN A 253 -21.44 1.51 -15.37
C ASN A 253 -20.80 1.49 -16.79
N PRO A 254 -19.55 1.97 -16.96
CA PRO A 254 -18.92 2.12 -18.27
C PRO A 254 -18.75 0.81 -19.06
N LEU A 255 -18.86 -0.34 -18.39
CA LEU A 255 -18.76 -1.67 -19.02
C LEU A 255 -20.15 -2.29 -19.28
N GLY A 256 -21.24 -1.62 -18.90
CA GLY A 256 -22.59 -2.09 -19.16
C GLY A 256 -22.94 -3.41 -18.48
N PHE A 257 -22.45 -3.65 -17.26
CA PHE A 257 -22.84 -4.84 -16.49
C PHE A 257 -24.35 -4.83 -16.21
N ASN A 258 -24.99 -6.01 -16.17
CA ASN A 258 -26.39 -6.13 -15.79
C ASN A 258 -26.56 -5.90 -14.28
N LEU A 259 -27.25 -4.81 -13.91
CA LEU A 259 -27.46 -4.40 -12.52
C LEU A 259 -28.84 -4.78 -11.95
N GLU A 260 -29.67 -5.57 -12.66
CA GLU A 260 -31.03 -5.95 -12.23
C GLU A 260 -31.09 -6.55 -10.81
N THR A 261 -30.00 -7.20 -10.39
CA THR A 261 -29.87 -7.90 -9.10
C THR A 261 -28.91 -7.20 -8.13
N ASN A 262 -28.51 -5.96 -8.43
CA ASN A 262 -27.64 -5.14 -7.59
C ASN A 262 -26.27 -5.78 -7.25
N HIS A 263 -25.72 -6.58 -8.17
CA HIS A 263 -24.38 -7.15 -8.00
C HIS A 263 -23.31 -6.04 -7.99
N PRO A 264 -22.40 -6.02 -6.99
CA PRO A 264 -21.42 -4.94 -6.83
C PRO A 264 -20.15 -5.18 -7.68
N PHE A 265 -20.30 -5.33 -9.00
CA PHE A 265 -19.20 -5.76 -9.88
C PHE A 265 -17.91 -4.94 -9.72
N TYR A 266 -18.03 -3.62 -9.72
CA TYR A 266 -16.88 -2.71 -9.66
C TYR A 266 -16.18 -2.74 -8.31
N SER A 267 -16.92 -2.56 -7.21
CA SER A 267 -16.32 -2.54 -5.88
C SER A 267 -15.74 -3.91 -5.49
N TYR A 268 -16.40 -5.01 -5.88
CA TYR A 268 -15.85 -6.35 -5.68
C TYR A 268 -14.51 -6.53 -6.40
N LYS A 269 -14.44 -6.22 -7.70
CA LYS A 269 -13.23 -6.41 -8.50
C LYS A 269 -12.09 -5.51 -8.06
N ILE A 270 -12.38 -4.27 -7.65
CA ILE A 270 -11.36 -3.34 -7.13
C ILE A 270 -10.86 -3.77 -5.74
N LYS A 271 -11.71 -4.28 -4.86
CA LYS A 271 -11.26 -4.86 -3.59
C LYS A 271 -10.29 -6.02 -3.78
N ARG A 272 -10.56 -6.92 -4.75
CA ARG A 272 -9.63 -8.01 -5.12
C ARG A 272 -8.30 -7.48 -5.63
N PHE A 273 -8.34 -6.49 -6.52
CA PHE A 273 -7.14 -5.84 -7.03
C PHE A 273 -6.27 -5.20 -5.94
N LEU A 274 -6.89 -4.41 -5.05
CA LEU A 274 -6.18 -3.78 -3.93
C LEU A 274 -5.58 -4.83 -2.98
N THR A 275 -6.30 -5.93 -2.73
CA THR A 275 -5.85 -7.05 -1.91
C THR A 275 -4.61 -7.72 -2.51
N ASP A 276 -4.62 -8.05 -3.79
CA ASP A 276 -3.48 -8.70 -4.44
C ASP A 276 -2.24 -7.79 -4.45
N ILE A 277 -2.40 -6.49 -4.70
CA ILE A 277 -1.30 -5.52 -4.54
C ILE A 277 -0.83 -5.48 -3.10
N ALA A 278 -1.75 -5.48 -2.13
CA ALA A 278 -1.39 -5.40 -0.73
C ALA A 278 -0.55 -6.61 -0.30
N LEU A 279 -0.86 -7.79 -0.84
CA LEU A 279 -0.30 -9.07 -0.40
C LEU A 279 0.86 -9.61 -1.24
N GLY A 280 1.18 -9.03 -2.40
CA GLY A 280 2.40 -9.43 -3.13
C GLY A 280 2.51 -8.93 -4.57
N MET A 281 1.39 -8.68 -5.25
CA MET A 281 1.40 -8.35 -6.67
C MET A 281 2.23 -7.10 -6.97
N MET A 282 3.14 -7.22 -7.93
CA MET A 282 3.94 -6.13 -8.47
C MET A 282 3.66 -5.96 -9.98
N PRO A 283 3.55 -4.73 -10.51
CA PRO A 283 3.34 -4.51 -11.93
C PRO A 283 4.41 -5.09 -12.86
N SER A 284 5.65 -5.21 -12.37
CA SER A 284 6.81 -5.62 -13.15
C SER A 284 7.14 -7.11 -13.07
N LYS A 285 6.44 -7.89 -12.25
CA LYS A 285 6.67 -9.34 -12.08
C LYS A 285 5.41 -10.12 -12.36
N VAL A 286 5.55 -11.31 -12.93
CA VAL A 286 4.42 -12.22 -13.16
C VAL A 286 3.79 -12.56 -11.82
N TRP A 287 2.50 -12.28 -11.69
CA TRP A 287 1.72 -12.65 -10.53
C TRP A 287 1.21 -14.07 -10.70
N THR A 288 1.52 -14.94 -9.73
CA THR A 288 1.09 -16.35 -9.73
C THR A 288 -0.13 -16.56 -8.83
N GLY A 289 -0.51 -15.56 -8.03
CA GLY A 289 -1.49 -15.69 -6.95
C GLY A 289 -0.90 -16.15 -5.63
N GLU A 290 0.41 -16.40 -5.57
CA GLU A 290 1.11 -16.74 -4.33
C GLU A 290 1.36 -15.49 -3.48
N LEU A 291 0.88 -15.51 -2.23
CA LEU A 291 0.94 -14.35 -1.34
C LEU A 291 2.32 -14.28 -0.65
N ASP A 292 2.94 -13.10 -0.68
CA ASP A 292 4.18 -12.84 0.08
C ASP A 292 3.90 -12.62 1.57
N THR A 293 2.69 -12.17 1.91
CA THR A 293 2.28 -11.78 3.26
C THR A 293 1.12 -12.65 3.73
N THR A 294 1.34 -13.41 4.82
CA THR A 294 0.37 -14.38 5.34
C THR A 294 -0.50 -13.85 6.47
N GLY A 295 -0.09 -12.78 7.15
CA GLY A 295 -0.82 -12.16 8.26
C GLY A 295 -1.71 -10.99 7.86
N GLY A 296 -1.25 -10.15 6.94
CA GLY A 296 -1.94 -8.91 6.54
C GLY A 296 -1.17 -7.68 7.00
N TYR A 297 -1.86 -6.62 7.43
CA TYR A 297 -1.23 -5.35 7.78
C TYR A 297 -1.31 -5.03 9.27
N LEU A 298 -0.25 -4.41 9.78
CA LEU A 298 -0.28 -3.66 11.04
C LEU A 298 -0.27 -2.17 10.70
N VAL A 299 -1.30 -1.46 11.14
CA VAL A 299 -1.44 -0.02 10.93
C VAL A 299 -1.10 0.71 12.20
N VAL A 300 -0.04 1.51 12.18
CA VAL A 300 0.34 2.41 13.26
C VAL A 300 -0.39 3.73 13.05
N LYS A 301 -1.35 4.03 13.93
CA LYS A 301 -2.14 5.26 13.90
C LYS A 301 -1.35 6.47 14.38
N ASP A 302 -1.85 7.66 14.07
CA ASP A 302 -1.26 8.93 14.53
C ASP A 302 -1.21 9.08 16.05
N ASP A 303 -2.14 8.46 16.77
CA ASP A 303 -2.13 8.41 18.23
C ASP A 303 -1.10 7.42 18.80
N GLY A 304 -0.58 6.49 17.98
CA GLY A 304 0.35 5.42 18.34
C GLY A 304 -0.33 4.06 18.56
N GLU A 305 -1.65 3.97 18.48
CA GLU A 305 -2.35 2.68 18.52
C GLU A 305 -2.01 1.84 17.29
N ILE A 306 -1.94 0.52 17.47
CA ILE A 306 -1.63 -0.44 16.40
C ILE A 306 -2.86 -1.30 16.16
N LEU A 307 -3.37 -1.27 14.93
CA LEU A 307 -4.48 -2.11 14.49
C LEU A 307 -3.98 -3.19 13.53
N CYS A 308 -4.50 -4.40 13.71
CA CYS A 308 -4.24 -5.53 12.84
C CYS A 308 -5.37 -5.65 11.81
N TYR A 309 -5.02 -5.65 10.54
CA TYR A 309 -5.93 -6.02 9.46
C TYR A 309 -5.51 -7.37 8.92
N HIS A 310 -6.07 -8.41 9.54
CA HIS A 310 -5.72 -9.78 9.27
C HIS A 310 -6.38 -10.28 7.98
N ILE A 311 -5.68 -11.06 7.14
CA ILE A 311 -6.24 -11.56 5.86
C ILE A 311 -7.47 -12.48 6.03
N TYR A 312 -7.59 -13.15 7.18
CA TYR A 312 -8.76 -13.99 7.52
C TYR A 312 -10.01 -13.15 7.78
N ASN A 313 -9.82 -11.90 8.20
CA ASN A 313 -10.85 -10.88 8.34
C ASN A 313 -10.98 -10.13 7.00
N ARG A 314 -11.33 -10.91 5.98
CA ARG A 314 -11.24 -10.49 4.59
C ARG A 314 -12.08 -9.25 4.31
N ASN A 315 -13.28 -9.17 4.88
CA ASN A 315 -14.16 -8.02 4.68
C ASN A 315 -13.53 -6.76 5.27
N GLU A 316 -13.08 -6.81 6.52
CA GLU A 316 -12.44 -5.68 7.20
C GLU A 316 -11.16 -5.25 6.48
N PHE A 317 -10.35 -6.20 6.01
CA PHE A 317 -9.14 -5.91 5.24
C PHE A 317 -9.45 -5.25 3.88
N GLU A 318 -10.39 -5.81 3.12
CA GLU A 318 -10.79 -5.27 1.81
C GLU A 318 -11.44 -3.89 1.95
N ASP A 319 -12.30 -3.69 2.94
CA ASP A 319 -12.95 -2.41 3.23
C ASP A 319 -11.94 -1.36 3.71
N TYR A 320 -10.97 -1.75 4.54
CA TYR A 320 -9.88 -0.87 4.94
C TYR A 320 -9.10 -0.37 3.73
N LEU A 321 -8.66 -1.26 2.83
CA LEU A 321 -7.90 -0.88 1.63
C LEU A 321 -8.70 0.06 0.72
N LEU A 322 -9.98 -0.21 0.51
CA LEU A 322 -10.83 0.62 -0.35
C LEU A 322 -11.05 2.03 0.25
N ASN A 323 -11.34 2.11 1.55
CA ASN A 323 -11.66 3.38 2.22
C ASN A 323 -10.42 4.21 2.56
N ASN A 324 -9.26 3.58 2.73
CA ASN A 324 -8.04 4.24 3.18
C ASN A 324 -6.99 4.39 2.07
N THR A 325 -7.40 4.36 0.79
CA THR A 325 -6.50 4.63 -0.35
C THR A 325 -7.04 5.71 -1.29
N LYS A 326 -6.12 6.29 -2.07
CA LYS A 326 -6.39 7.26 -3.13
C LYS A 326 -5.44 7.10 -4.30
N LEU A 327 -5.85 7.58 -5.47
CA LEU A 327 -4.95 7.83 -6.60
C LEU A 327 -4.19 9.15 -6.39
N GLU A 328 -2.95 9.19 -6.86
CA GLU A 328 -2.10 10.37 -6.85
C GLU A 328 -1.38 10.54 -8.19
N THR A 329 -1.19 11.77 -8.64
CA THR A 329 -0.46 12.03 -9.89
C THR A 329 1.04 11.86 -9.66
N ALA A 330 1.63 10.83 -10.25
CA ALA A 330 3.07 10.62 -10.26
C ALA A 330 3.82 11.63 -11.15
N SER A 331 5.15 11.60 -11.11
CA SER A 331 5.97 12.40 -12.03
C SER A 331 5.78 11.93 -13.48
N SER A 332 5.08 12.76 -14.27
CA SER A 332 4.79 12.50 -15.68
C SER A 332 6.05 12.34 -16.53
N THR A 333 7.08 13.15 -16.26
CA THR A 333 8.37 13.08 -16.95
C THR A 333 9.14 11.81 -16.60
N ARG A 334 9.20 11.44 -15.31
CA ARG A 334 9.92 10.23 -14.87
C ARG A 334 9.31 8.95 -15.42
N HIS A 335 7.98 8.91 -15.55
CA HIS A 335 7.24 7.72 -15.94
C HIS A 335 6.71 7.76 -17.38
N GLY A 336 7.03 8.81 -18.14
CA GLY A 336 6.75 8.90 -19.58
C GLY A 336 5.26 8.84 -19.93
N PHE A 337 4.42 9.66 -19.28
CA PHE A 337 2.99 9.70 -19.55
C PHE A 337 2.47 11.15 -19.61
N GLY A 338 1.22 11.32 -20.06
CA GLY A 338 0.55 12.62 -20.08
C GLY A 338 0.84 13.49 -21.30
N THR A 339 1.43 12.94 -22.37
CA THR A 339 1.67 13.62 -23.65
C THR A 339 1.05 12.84 -24.80
N VAL A 340 0.62 13.54 -25.84
CA VAL A 340 0.21 12.94 -27.11
C VAL A 340 1.45 12.47 -27.87
N TYR A 341 1.42 11.26 -28.41
CA TYR A 341 2.47 10.71 -29.27
C TYR A 341 1.89 9.94 -30.46
N MET A 342 2.72 9.75 -31.49
CA MET A 342 2.38 9.00 -32.70
C MET A 342 3.04 7.62 -32.66
N GLU A 343 2.29 6.59 -33.01
CA GLU A 343 2.78 5.23 -33.22
C GLU A 343 1.95 4.59 -34.35
N ASP A 344 2.59 4.01 -35.36
CA ASP A 344 1.92 3.40 -36.53
C ASP A 344 0.82 4.26 -37.19
N ASN A 345 1.10 5.56 -37.38
CA ASN A 345 0.15 6.57 -37.90
C ASN A 345 -1.12 6.75 -37.04
N GLN A 346 -1.11 6.30 -35.79
CA GLN A 346 -2.17 6.50 -34.82
C GLN A 346 -1.70 7.38 -33.66
N GLN A 347 -2.64 8.07 -33.02
CA GLN A 347 -2.40 9.00 -31.94
C GLN A 347 -2.74 8.36 -30.60
N PHE A 348 -1.83 8.45 -29.65
CA PHE A 348 -1.98 7.85 -28.34
C PHE A 348 -1.64 8.83 -27.23
N PHE A 349 -2.12 8.52 -26.03
CA PHE A 349 -1.86 9.28 -24.82
C PHE A 349 -1.91 8.35 -23.61
N ASN A 350 -0.83 8.36 -22.81
CA ASN A 350 -0.71 7.46 -21.67
C ASN A 350 -1.16 8.14 -20.38
N LEU A 351 -1.87 7.40 -19.52
CA LEU A 351 -2.17 7.78 -18.14
C LEU A 351 -1.52 6.79 -17.18
N ASN A 352 -1.11 7.26 -16.00
CA ASN A 352 -0.40 6.43 -15.02
C ASN A 352 -1.26 6.16 -13.79
N LEU A 353 -1.17 4.92 -13.28
CA LEU A 353 -1.75 4.53 -12.00
C LEU A 353 -0.69 4.58 -10.89
N GLN A 354 -0.99 5.33 -9.83
CA GLN A 354 -0.32 5.30 -8.54
C GLN A 354 -1.37 5.26 -7.45
N ILE A 355 -1.20 4.39 -6.45
CA ILE A 355 -2.15 4.27 -5.33
C ILE A 355 -1.41 4.47 -4.01
N ARG A 356 -1.90 5.37 -3.17
CA ARG A 356 -1.33 5.68 -1.85
C ARG A 356 -2.38 5.56 -0.77
N PHE A 357 -1.91 5.36 0.45
CA PHE A 357 -2.78 5.44 1.62
C PHE A 357 -3.24 6.88 1.87
N LEU A 358 -4.41 7.02 2.48
CA LEU A 358 -4.82 8.27 3.11
C LEU A 358 -3.95 8.54 4.34
N LYS A 359 -3.88 9.80 4.74
CA LYS A 359 -3.31 10.17 6.02
C LYS A 359 -4.44 10.34 7.01
#